data_AF-A0A813LWR1-F1
#
_entry.id   AF-A0A813LWR1-F1
#
_cell.length_a   1.000
_cell.length_b   1.000
_cell.length_c   1.000
_cell.angle_alpha   90.00
_cell.angle_beta   90.00
_cell.angle_gamma   90.00
#
_symmetry.space_group_name_H-M   'P 1'
#
loop_
_entity.id
_entity.type
_entity.pdbx_description
1 polymer ?
#
loop_
_entity_poly.entity_id
_entity_poly.type
_entity_poly.pdbx_seq_one_letter_code
_entity_poly.pdbx_strand_id
1 'polypeptide(L)'
;LPPKRRMRVPLDPEKMDQDLLREVERRVAKLGPDTVGSLGDSAELFKLTAQAKLGAVLDYVQHLLSLGLKFLIFGHHRSTLDAVESKVRQLKASSIRIDGQTAPAARPALVAQFQEDSAIRVAVLSITAAGSGLTLTAAQTVVFAELYW
;
A
#
# COMPACT_ATOMS: atom_id res chain seq x y z
N LEU A 1 16.39 5.75 -18.94
CA LEU A 1 15.86 4.89 -17.85
C LEU A 1 15.34 3.60 -18.47
N PRO A 2 15.52 2.44 -17.82
CA PRO A 2 14.92 1.19 -18.30
C PRO A 2 13.39 1.31 -18.36
N PRO A 3 12.71 0.53 -19.22
CA PRO A 3 11.26 0.59 -19.36
C PRO A 3 10.55 0.21 -18.06
N LYS A 4 9.52 0.97 -17.69
CA LYS A 4 8.68 0.67 -16.51
C LYS A 4 7.75 -0.49 -16.83
N ARG A 5 7.82 -1.57 -16.07
CA ARG A 5 6.92 -2.73 -16.21
C ARG A 5 5.84 -2.68 -15.12
N ARG A 6 4.58 -2.64 -15.55
CA ARG A 6 3.42 -2.78 -14.65
C ARG A 6 2.91 -4.22 -14.73
N MET A 7 2.69 -4.84 -13.57
CA MET A 7 2.13 -6.19 -13.49
C MET A 7 1.13 -6.27 -12.32
N ARG A 8 0.20 -7.22 -12.41
CA ARG A 8 -0.64 -7.63 -11.27
C ARG A 8 0.05 -8.80 -10.59
N VAL A 9 0.21 -8.71 -9.28
CA VAL A 9 0.78 -9.79 -8.47
C VAL A 9 -0.39 -10.57 -7.87
N PRO A 10 -0.56 -11.86 -8.22
CA PRO A 10 -1.53 -12.70 -7.54
C PRO A 10 -1.12 -12.85 -6.08
N LEU A 11 -2.06 -12.62 -5.16
CA LEU A 11 -1.85 -12.78 -3.74
C LEU A 11 -2.25 -14.19 -3.33
N ASP A 12 -1.52 -14.77 -2.38
CA ASP A 12 -1.84 -16.07 -1.79
C ASP A 12 -3.15 -15.98 -1.00
N PRO A 13 -4.23 -16.68 -1.41
CA PRO A 13 -5.48 -16.68 -0.69
C PRO A 13 -5.33 -17.17 0.76
N GLU A 14 -4.41 -18.09 1.05
CA GLU A 14 -4.23 -18.62 2.42
C GLU A 14 -3.73 -17.56 3.40
N LYS A 15 -3.15 -16.46 2.90
CA LYS A 15 -2.70 -15.32 3.70
C LYS A 15 -3.75 -14.21 3.79
N MET A 16 -4.89 -14.37 3.11
CA MET A 16 -5.99 -13.41 3.12
C MET A 16 -7.03 -13.81 4.18
N ASP A 17 -7.75 -12.83 4.70
CA ASP A 17 -8.85 -13.09 5.63
C ASP A 17 -10.06 -13.62 4.84
N GLN A 18 -10.28 -14.93 4.95
CA GLN A 18 -11.30 -15.67 4.21
C GLN A 18 -12.72 -15.26 4.59
N ASP A 19 -12.95 -14.85 5.83
CA ASP A 19 -14.28 -14.45 6.28
C ASP A 19 -14.62 -13.05 5.76
N LEU A 20 -13.65 -12.13 5.77
CA LEU A 20 -13.81 -10.83 5.14
C LEU A 20 -13.95 -10.93 3.62
N LEU A 21 -13.24 -11.86 2.97
CA LEU A 21 -13.40 -12.09 1.52
C LEU A 21 -14.81 -12.54 1.16
N ARG A 22 -15.35 -13.53 1.88
CA ARG A 22 -16.74 -13.97 1.70
C ARG A 22 -17.72 -12.82 1.94
N GLU A 23 -17.45 -11.97 2.92
CA GLU A 23 -18.29 -10.80 3.17
C GLU A 23 -18.24 -9.78 2.04
N VAL A 24 -17.05 -9.49 1.51
CA VAL A 24 -16.86 -8.64 0.32
C VAL A 24 -17.64 -9.21 -0.86
N GLU A 25 -17.52 -10.50 -1.15
CA GLU A 25 -18.25 -11.18 -2.22
C GLU A 25 -19.77 -11.07 -2.05
N ARG A 26 -20.28 -11.32 -0.83
CA ARG A 26 -21.71 -11.17 -0.51
C ARG A 26 -22.19 -9.75 -0.74
N ARG A 27 -21.41 -8.73 -0.36
CA ARG A 27 -21.78 -7.32 -0.54
C ARG A 27 -21.75 -6.90 -2.01
N VAL A 28 -20.74 -7.33 -2.77
CA VAL A 28 -20.68 -7.11 -4.23
C VAL A 28 -21.88 -7.74 -4.91
N ALA A 29 -22.23 -8.98 -4.57
CA ALA A 29 -23.39 -9.67 -5.15
C ALA A 29 -24.71 -8.95 -4.86
N LYS A 30 -24.86 -8.36 -3.67
CA LYS A 30 -26.05 -7.57 -3.28
C LYS A 30 -26.14 -6.22 -3.96
N LEU A 31 -24.99 -5.60 -4.28
CA LEU A 31 -24.94 -4.27 -4.89
C LEU A 31 -25.38 -4.30 -6.37
N GLY A 32 -25.50 -5.46 -7.03
CA GLY A 32 -25.88 -5.53 -8.44
C GLY A 32 -24.87 -4.82 -9.38
N PRO A 33 -24.94 -5.05 -10.69
CA PRO A 33 -24.00 -4.45 -11.65
C PRO A 33 -24.14 -2.92 -11.76
N ASP A 34 -25.32 -2.37 -11.47
CA ASP A 34 -25.67 -0.97 -11.74
C ASP A 34 -25.44 -0.01 -10.54
N THR A 35 -25.02 -0.52 -9.38
CA THR A 35 -24.86 0.28 -8.14
C THR A 35 -23.39 0.56 -7.80
N VAL A 36 -22.47 0.29 -8.72
CA VAL A 36 -21.09 0.81 -8.69
C VAL A 36 -21.14 2.32 -8.96
N GLY A 37 -21.70 3.08 -8.02
CA GLY A 37 -22.02 4.50 -8.19
C GLY A 37 -22.43 5.23 -6.89
N SER A 38 -22.88 4.50 -5.86
CA SER A 38 -23.01 5.08 -4.51
C SER A 38 -21.63 5.20 -3.87
N LEU A 39 -21.16 6.43 -3.65
CA LEU A 39 -19.86 6.76 -3.05
C LEU A 39 -19.66 6.12 -1.66
N GLY A 40 -20.74 5.94 -0.90
CA GLY A 40 -20.71 5.38 0.46
C GLY A 40 -20.46 3.88 0.48
N ASP A 41 -21.25 3.11 -0.28
CA ASP A 41 -21.12 1.65 -0.37
C ASP A 41 -19.79 1.24 -1.02
N SER A 42 -19.35 2.05 -1.97
CA SER A 42 -18.03 1.98 -2.59
C SER A 42 -16.93 2.09 -1.53
N ALA A 43 -16.90 3.16 -0.74
CA ALA A 43 -15.86 3.38 0.28
C ALA A 43 -15.76 2.25 1.31
N GLU A 44 -16.89 1.76 1.81
CA GLU A 44 -16.90 0.65 2.78
C GLU A 44 -16.38 -0.66 2.14
N LEU A 45 -16.77 -0.94 0.90
CA LEU A 45 -16.30 -2.11 0.17
C LEU A 45 -14.79 -2.08 -0.10
N PHE A 46 -14.21 -0.91 -0.42
CA PHE A 46 -12.75 -0.79 -0.56
C PHE A 46 -12.03 -1.01 0.75
N LYS A 47 -12.58 -0.50 1.86
CA LYS A 47 -12.03 -0.74 3.19
C LYS A 47 -12.05 -2.23 3.53
N LEU A 48 -13.17 -2.91 3.32
CA LEU A 48 -13.28 -4.36 3.57
C LEU A 48 -12.32 -5.16 2.68
N THR A 49 -12.21 -4.81 1.40
CA THR A 49 -11.27 -5.45 0.47
C THR A 49 -9.81 -5.24 0.91
N ALA A 50 -9.47 -4.06 1.42
CA ALA A 50 -8.14 -3.77 1.94
C ALA A 50 -7.82 -4.59 3.19
N GLN A 51 -8.77 -4.70 4.12
CA GLN A 51 -8.64 -5.53 5.32
C GLN A 51 -8.48 -7.01 4.94
N ALA A 52 -9.31 -7.51 4.03
CA ALA A 52 -9.28 -8.89 3.56
C ALA A 52 -7.92 -9.28 2.95
N LYS A 53 -7.29 -8.36 2.21
CA LYS A 53 -5.99 -8.56 1.56
C LYS A 53 -4.78 -8.31 2.46
N LEU A 54 -4.98 -7.73 3.64
CA LEU A 54 -3.89 -7.17 4.44
C LEU A 54 -2.82 -8.22 4.74
N GLY A 55 -3.19 -9.42 5.19
CA GLY A 55 -2.23 -10.48 5.50
C GLY A 55 -1.32 -10.83 4.32
N ALA A 56 -1.88 -10.98 3.13
CA ALA A 56 -1.11 -11.26 1.91
C ALA A 56 -0.25 -10.07 1.46
N VAL A 57 -0.71 -8.83 1.67
CA VAL A 57 0.10 -7.63 1.43
C VAL A 57 1.32 -7.59 2.36
N LEU A 58 1.14 -7.89 3.64
CA LEU A 58 2.23 -7.92 4.62
C LEU A 58 3.24 -9.04 4.35
N ASP A 59 2.75 -10.19 3.85
CA ASP A 59 3.60 -11.29 3.39
C ASP A 59 4.45 -10.86 2.18
N TYR A 60 3.84 -10.18 1.20
CA TYR A 60 4.57 -9.65 0.05
C TYR A 60 5.60 -8.58 0.43
N VAL A 61 5.29 -7.69 1.39
CA VAL A 61 6.25 -6.74 1.96
C VAL A 61 7.45 -7.45 2.58
N GLN A 62 7.20 -8.53 3.34
CA GLN A 62 8.27 -9.36 3.90
C GLN A 62 9.12 -9.99 2.80
N HIS A 63 8.49 -10.52 1.75
CA HIS A 63 9.19 -11.11 0.62
C HIS A 63 10.12 -10.08 -0.07
N LEU A 64 9.63 -8.88 -0.39
CA LEU A 64 10.44 -7.82 -1.01
C LEU A 64 11.61 -7.38 -0.14
N LEU A 65 11.42 -7.31 1.18
CA LEU A 65 12.50 -7.01 2.12
C LEU A 65 13.52 -8.14 2.18
N SER A 66 13.09 -9.41 2.15
CA SER A 66 13.99 -10.57 2.14
C SER A 66 14.87 -10.64 0.88
N LEU A 67 14.37 -10.14 -0.25
CA LEU A 67 15.13 -9.97 -1.49
C LEU A 67 16.10 -8.79 -1.45
N GLY A 68 16.11 -8.01 -0.37
CA GLY A 68 16.93 -6.81 -0.28
C GLY A 68 16.54 -5.78 -1.34
N LEU A 69 15.25 -5.56 -1.57
CA LEU A 69 14.75 -4.50 -2.46
C LEU A 69 14.46 -3.19 -1.71
N LYS A 70 14.59 -2.05 -2.39
CA LYS A 70 14.16 -0.74 -1.90
C LYS A 70 12.96 -0.30 -2.72
N PHE A 71 11.84 -0.05 -2.06
CA PHE A 71 10.56 0.08 -2.74
C PHE A 71 9.61 1.09 -2.10
N LEU A 72 8.66 1.56 -2.91
CA LEU A 72 7.55 2.38 -2.46
C LEU A 72 6.33 1.48 -2.28
N ILE A 73 5.53 1.73 -1.26
CA ILE A 73 4.23 1.09 -1.09
C ILE A 73 3.14 2.14 -0.87
N PHE A 74 2.16 2.12 -1.76
CA PHE A 74 1.02 3.02 -1.76
C PHE A 74 -0.22 2.34 -1.19
N GLY A 75 -0.93 3.06 -0.32
CA GLY A 75 -2.23 2.67 0.23
C GLY A 75 -3.18 3.87 0.38
N HIS A 76 -4.46 3.58 0.56
CA HIS A 76 -5.50 4.56 0.87
C HIS A 76 -5.79 4.61 2.36
N HIS A 77 -6.00 3.45 2.98
CA HIS A 77 -6.47 3.39 4.35
C HIS A 77 -5.30 3.48 5.32
N ARG A 78 -5.44 4.37 6.31
CA ARG A 78 -4.45 4.54 7.38
C ARG A 78 -4.11 3.22 8.07
N SER A 79 -5.11 2.38 8.34
CA SER A 79 -4.91 1.06 8.94
C SER A 79 -3.98 0.16 8.12
N THR A 80 -4.06 0.23 6.79
CA THR A 80 -3.16 -0.51 5.89
C THR A 80 -1.74 0.04 6.00
N LEU A 81 -1.58 1.37 5.97
CA LEU A 81 -0.27 2.02 6.11
C LEU A 81 0.38 1.72 7.47
N ASP A 82 -0.39 1.80 8.56
CA ASP A 82 0.05 1.50 9.93
C ASP A 82 0.51 0.03 10.05
N ALA A 83 -0.24 -0.90 9.46
CA ALA A 83 0.09 -2.32 9.47
C ALA A 83 1.37 -2.62 8.69
N VAL A 84 1.57 -1.99 7.53
CA VAL A 84 2.81 -2.10 6.75
C VAL A 84 4.00 -1.56 7.54
N GLU A 85 3.89 -0.36 8.14
CA GLU A 85 4.95 0.24 8.94
C GLU A 85 5.30 -0.64 10.16
N SER A 86 4.29 -1.20 10.84
CA SER A 86 4.49 -2.16 11.93
C SER A 86 5.22 -3.42 11.46
N LYS A 87 4.83 -3.98 10.31
CA LYS A 87 5.50 -5.17 9.74
C LYS A 87 6.95 -4.90 9.37
N VAL A 88 7.25 -3.76 8.76
CA VAL A 88 8.63 -3.35 8.44
C VAL A 88 9.48 -3.27 9.71
N ARG A 89 8.94 -2.68 10.79
CA ARG A 89 9.61 -2.60 12.10
C ARG A 89 9.84 -3.98 12.72
N GLN A 90 8.85 -4.88 12.67
CA GLN A 90 8.99 -6.26 13.16
C GLN A 90 10.12 -7.02 12.45
N LEU A 91 10.32 -6.74 11.16
CA LEU A 91 11.39 -7.30 10.34
C LEU A 91 12.75 -6.59 10.54
N LYS A 92 12.85 -5.67 11.53
CA LYS A 92 14.06 -4.89 11.83
C LYS A 92 14.56 -4.07 10.64
N ALA A 93 13.66 -3.65 9.75
CA ALA A 93 13.94 -2.75 8.65
C ALA A 93 13.42 -1.34 8.97
N SER A 94 13.93 -0.34 8.25
CA SER A 94 13.54 1.07 8.41
C SER A 94 12.67 1.55 7.25
N SER A 95 11.72 2.42 7.58
CA SER A 95 10.83 3.07 6.61
C SER A 95 10.63 4.55 6.89
N ILE A 96 10.28 5.31 5.85
CA ILE A 96 9.62 6.61 6.01
C ILE A 96 8.12 6.48 5.78
N ARG A 97 7.36 7.48 6.24
CA ARG A 97 5.94 7.60 5.97
C ARG A 97 5.59 9.00 5.48
N ILE A 98 4.82 9.09 4.40
CA ILE A 98 4.23 10.36 3.93
C ILE A 98 2.75 10.13 3.63
N ASP A 99 1.89 10.76 4.41
CA ASP A 99 0.44 10.71 4.23
C ASP A 99 -0.21 12.10 4.42
N GLY A 100 -1.54 12.14 4.48
CA GLY A 100 -2.30 13.38 4.65
C GLY A 100 -2.04 14.12 5.97
N GLN A 101 -1.49 13.46 6.98
CA GLN A 101 -1.13 14.08 8.27
C GLN A 101 0.33 14.57 8.29
N THR A 102 1.11 14.22 7.28
CA THR A 102 2.50 14.68 7.15
C THR A 102 2.52 16.14 6.70
N ALA A 103 2.99 17.01 7.59
CA ALA A 103 3.13 18.44 7.34
C ALA A 103 3.94 18.69 6.05
N PRO A 104 3.51 19.60 5.15
CA PRO A 104 4.22 19.87 3.90
C PRO A 104 5.70 20.18 4.09
N ALA A 105 6.06 20.93 5.13
CA ALA A 105 7.43 21.29 5.47
C ALA A 105 8.33 20.10 5.86
N ALA A 106 7.74 18.99 6.34
CA ALA A 106 8.49 17.79 6.72
C ALA A 106 8.78 16.86 5.53
N ARG A 107 8.01 16.97 4.44
CA ARG A 107 8.11 16.06 3.28
C ARG A 107 9.49 16.08 2.61
N PRO A 108 10.14 17.24 2.39
CA PRO A 108 11.48 17.26 1.78
C PRO A 108 12.52 16.48 2.59
N ALA A 109 12.49 16.60 3.92
CA ALA A 109 13.40 15.86 4.79
C ALA A 109 13.19 14.35 4.70
N LEU A 110 11.93 13.88 4.71
CA LEU A 110 11.61 12.46 4.54
C LEU A 110 12.03 11.94 3.17
N VAL A 111 11.79 12.71 2.10
CA VAL A 111 12.22 12.38 0.74
C VAL A 111 13.75 12.24 0.69
N ALA A 112 14.48 13.21 1.24
CA ALA A 112 15.95 13.17 1.31
C ALA A 112 16.42 11.92 2.09
N GLN A 113 15.81 11.65 3.25
CA GLN A 113 16.11 10.47 4.06
C GLN A 113 15.94 9.18 3.25
N PHE A 114 14.84 9.03 2.51
CA PHE A 114 14.64 7.86 1.66
C PHE A 114 15.61 7.80 0.48
N GLN A 115 16.01 8.93 -0.09
CA GLN A 115 16.91 8.95 -1.25
C GLN A 115 18.36 8.65 -0.86
N GLU A 116 18.82 9.15 0.28
CA GLU A 116 20.23 9.15 0.70
C GLU A 116 20.58 8.04 1.68
N ASP A 117 19.65 7.65 2.57
CA ASP A 117 19.90 6.62 3.57
C ASP A 117 19.61 5.21 3.02
N SER A 118 20.68 4.44 2.81
CA SER A 118 20.59 3.04 2.37
C SER A 118 19.92 2.10 3.39
N ALA A 119 19.89 2.47 4.68
CA ALA A 119 19.23 1.70 5.73
C ALA A 119 17.70 1.78 5.63
N ILE A 120 17.16 2.84 5.03
CA ILE A 120 15.72 2.99 4.79
C ILE A 120 15.35 2.25 3.53
N ARG A 121 14.52 1.22 3.68
CA ARG A 121 14.19 0.28 2.60
C ARG A 121 12.80 0.50 2.02
N VAL A 122 11.89 1.11 2.78
CA VAL A 122 10.48 1.24 2.40
C VAL A 122 10.02 2.68 2.57
N ALA A 123 9.31 3.21 1.57
CA ALA A 123 8.51 4.42 1.74
C ALA A 123 7.03 4.05 1.76
N VAL A 124 6.37 4.27 2.89
CA VAL A 124 4.93 4.04 3.07
C VAL A 124 4.20 5.33 2.72
N LEU A 125 3.40 5.30 1.65
CA LEU A 125 2.85 6.50 1.04
C LEU A 125 1.32 6.40 0.94
N SER A 126 0.61 7.46 1.29
CA SER A 126 -0.80 7.54 0.91
C SER A 126 -0.92 7.79 -0.59
N ILE A 127 -1.96 7.27 -1.24
CA ILE A 127 -2.22 7.54 -2.66
C ILE A 127 -2.47 9.03 -2.92
N THR A 128 -3.04 9.74 -1.94
CA THR A 128 -3.15 11.20 -1.99
C THR A 128 -1.80 11.91 -1.98
N ALA A 129 -0.75 11.32 -1.37
CA ALA A 129 0.60 11.87 -1.41
C ALA A 129 1.24 11.73 -2.80
N ALA A 130 0.80 10.77 -3.62
CA ALA A 130 1.28 10.62 -5.01
C ALA A 130 0.96 11.86 -5.88
N GLY A 131 -0.16 12.55 -5.60
CA GLY A 131 -0.55 13.78 -6.30
C GLY A 131 0.34 14.99 -6.00
N SER A 132 1.26 14.90 -5.03
CA SER A 132 2.12 16.02 -4.61
C SER A 132 3.48 16.09 -5.30
N GLY A 133 3.77 15.22 -6.28
CA GLY A 133 4.99 15.30 -7.09
C GLY A 133 6.27 14.86 -6.36
N LEU A 134 6.17 13.89 -5.44
CA LEU A 134 7.33 13.35 -4.72
C LEU A 134 8.29 12.62 -5.70
N THR A 135 9.57 12.99 -5.67
CA THR A 135 10.62 12.31 -6.47
C THR A 135 11.38 11.33 -5.59
N LEU A 136 11.08 10.04 -5.71
CA LEU A 136 11.64 8.94 -4.90
C LEU A 136 12.36 7.91 -5.80
N THR A 137 13.41 8.36 -6.48
CA THR A 137 14.14 7.60 -7.52
C THR A 137 15.03 6.48 -6.98
N ALA A 138 15.35 6.47 -5.69
CA ALA A 138 16.10 5.40 -5.04
C ALA A 138 15.34 4.06 -4.99
N ALA A 139 14.02 4.08 -5.19
CA ALA A 139 13.21 2.87 -5.32
C ALA A 139 13.21 2.34 -6.75
N GLN A 140 13.44 1.03 -6.91
CA GLN A 140 13.32 0.33 -8.19
C GLN A 140 11.95 -0.35 -8.34
N THR A 141 11.22 -0.50 -7.23
CA THR A 141 9.93 -1.18 -7.19
C THR A 141 8.87 -0.29 -6.56
N VAL A 142 7.66 -0.30 -7.13
CA VAL A 142 6.50 0.41 -6.60
C VAL A 142 5.36 -0.59 -6.45
N VAL A 143 4.83 -0.68 -5.23
CA VAL A 143 3.71 -1.55 -4.87
C VAL A 143 2.49 -0.68 -4.61
N PHE A 144 1.36 -1.03 -5.20
CA PHE A 144 0.07 -0.47 -4.84
C PHE A 144 -0.67 -1.55 -4.04
N ALA A 145 -0.66 -1.42 -2.72
CA ALA A 145 -1.38 -2.34 -1.83
C ALA A 145 -2.90 -2.20 -2.01
N GLU A 146 -3.32 -0.99 -2.36
CA GLU A 146 -4.69 -0.62 -2.64
C GLU A 146 -4.71 0.17 -3.96
N LEU A 147 -5.74 -0.01 -4.77
CA LEU A 147 -5.93 0.72 -6.02
C LEU A 147 -7.33 1.34 -6.03
N TYR A 148 -7.40 2.59 -6.49
CA TYR A 148 -8.65 3.22 -6.92
C TYR A 148 -8.90 2.91 -8.41
N TRP A 149 -10.17 2.84 -8.83
CA TRP A 149 -10.62 2.48 -10.17
C TRP A 149 -10.64 3.66 -11.13
#